data_AF-R5R1E2-F1
#
_entry.id   AF-R5R1E2-F1
#
_cell.length_a   1.000
_cell.length_b   1.000
_cell.length_c   1.000
_cell.angle_alpha   90.00
_cell.angle_beta   90.00
_cell.angle_gamma   90.00
#
_symmetry.space_group_name_H-M   'P 1'
#
loop_
_entity.id
_entity.type
_entity.pdbx_description
1 polymer ?
#
loop_
_entity_poly.entity_id
_entity_poly.type
_entity_poly.pdbx_seq_one_letter_code
_entity_poly.pdbx_strand_id
1 'polypeptide(L)'
;MKKRVSFLVLALLIAISGCGKSESSLNGQDSSEEINANGTGEDGEQTKTGAGDVADKEADTADAKQNADIPGEEQADQTKGTVDAENALAEYALHLNGSNLDGVSFEYTKIADGMWQRSSLDDSLFQVAGNLDFVLRDFDGDGSEELLTYDMEKRDGDWAVTASMYEQKDGQVQKADTKTLLEKAFSFCDSGDVRFFLKDDKYICMDSGLSCFVIADGMQYAVKAYSYNGEKLVEMANEELQGSDFYEVGHSMTEYVDQLNTMGFSKTAAAVYDRDVLRVCAADSGITFLSKILLHHSYLEEDKTWAYDPYAYMEFVEGEEAEDAYVLPESNEKELSADELRDLGEDRLRIARNEIYARYGRSFQDEALEQYFQKKAWYCQSETIDDTVLSETELANRDLILQAEQNAALEDRMLPEQYQPAYEKQDTETEKNMEDLLNTTAYNGFLSRTYQNVKDAELGEIFYNGAGISGSAGALQEELKAEYLKVSGQAEIYTDFMALSEQEMEVLLQNETGLSMADFNHRIGWYYLPAYGAFAKEVSDTNFKQIEVQDVYYNKAADVYSVLYRTPGIMDENGEEGLYRVTLKQTGDHWQIMANTEI
;
A
#
# COMPACT_ATOMS: atom_id res chain seq x y z
N MET A 1 -5.63 18.19 15.52
CA MET A 1 -4.21 17.87 15.23
C MET A 1 -4.08 16.36 15.40
N LYS A 2 -4.00 15.64 14.29
CA LYS A 2 -4.10 14.17 14.21
C LYS A 2 -2.83 13.52 14.79
N LYS A 3 -2.99 12.58 15.72
CA LYS A 3 -1.98 11.55 16.00
C LYS A 3 -2.37 10.32 15.19
N ARG A 4 -1.87 10.18 13.96
CA ARG A 4 -1.83 8.88 13.27
C ARG A 4 -0.52 8.23 13.65
N VAL A 5 -0.56 6.95 14.04
CA VAL A 5 0.64 6.14 14.21
C VAL A 5 0.62 5.12 13.08
N SER A 6 1.35 5.41 11.98
CA SER A 6 1.55 4.44 10.90
C SER A 6 2.33 3.24 11.42
N PHE A 7 1.80 2.03 11.17
CA PHE A 7 2.48 0.77 11.44
C PHE A 7 2.79 0.06 10.12
N LEU A 8 4.07 -0.17 9.87
CA LEU A 8 4.57 -1.16 8.92
C LEU A 8 4.72 -2.48 9.70
N VAL A 9 3.91 -3.51 9.42
CA VAL A 9 4.06 -4.84 10.03
C VAL A 9 4.87 -5.78 9.12
N LEU A 10 5.89 -6.34 9.75
CA LEU A 10 6.87 -7.32 9.30
C LEU A 10 6.23 -8.72 9.09
N ALA A 11 6.33 -9.29 7.88
CA ALA A 11 6.05 -10.70 7.63
C ALA A 11 7.35 -11.53 7.66
N LEU A 12 7.49 -12.44 8.64
CA LEU A 12 8.61 -13.36 8.76
C LEU A 12 8.21 -14.75 8.24
N LEU A 13 8.78 -15.18 7.12
CA LEU A 13 8.65 -16.54 6.56
C LEU A 13 9.54 -17.53 7.32
N ILE A 14 8.93 -18.55 7.94
CA ILE A 14 9.63 -19.70 8.53
C ILE A 14 9.89 -20.73 7.42
N ALA A 15 11.14 -20.85 6.96
CA ALA A 15 11.60 -22.02 6.21
C ALA A 15 12.42 -22.93 7.13
N ILE A 16 11.87 -24.11 7.44
CA ILE A 16 12.56 -25.17 8.20
C ILE A 16 13.63 -25.79 7.29
N SER A 17 14.88 -25.62 7.69
CA SER A 17 16.06 -26.29 7.14
C SER A 17 16.05 -27.80 7.41
N GLY A 18 16.05 -28.60 6.34
CA GLY A 18 16.46 -30.00 6.35
C GLY A 18 17.96 -30.12 6.08
N CYS A 19 18.70 -30.49 7.13
CA CYS A 19 20.14 -30.80 7.18
C CYS A 19 20.67 -31.71 6.05
N GLY A 20 21.88 -31.42 5.56
CA GLY A 20 22.71 -32.40 4.86
C GLY A 20 23.91 -31.88 4.05
N LYS A 21 25.00 -31.51 4.76
CA LYS A 21 26.41 -31.47 4.28
C LYS A 21 26.76 -32.66 3.36
N SER A 22 27.69 -32.67 2.42
CA SER A 22 28.74 -31.79 1.88
C SER A 22 29.49 -32.61 0.82
N GLU A 23 29.93 -31.98 -0.29
CA GLU A 23 31.11 -32.33 -1.15
C GLU A 23 31.21 -33.77 -1.71
N SER A 24 31.58 -34.08 -2.96
CA SER A 24 32.53 -33.48 -3.90
C SER A 24 32.40 -34.17 -5.27
N SER A 25 32.46 -33.36 -6.33
CA SER A 25 33.17 -33.55 -7.62
C SER A 25 33.37 -34.93 -8.30
N LEU A 26 33.18 -34.89 -9.63
CA LEU A 26 33.89 -35.59 -10.73
C LEU A 26 33.14 -36.71 -11.49
N ASN A 27 32.81 -36.37 -12.74
CA ASN A 27 33.03 -37.08 -14.00
C ASN A 27 32.86 -38.61 -14.08
N GLY A 28 32.08 -39.05 -15.10
CA GLY A 28 32.42 -40.27 -15.84
C GLY A 28 31.25 -41.04 -16.43
N GLN A 29 31.00 -40.77 -17.71
CA GLN A 29 30.53 -41.65 -18.79
C GLN A 29 30.19 -43.15 -18.53
N ASP A 30 29.10 -43.53 -19.21
CA ASP A 30 28.89 -44.69 -20.08
C ASP A 30 28.25 -46.00 -19.58
N SER A 31 27.30 -46.47 -20.44
CA SER A 31 26.83 -47.85 -20.68
C SER A 31 26.08 -48.56 -19.53
N SER A 32 25.04 -49.37 -19.72
CA SER A 32 24.40 -50.02 -20.88
C SER A 32 23.10 -50.70 -20.42
N GLU A 33 22.15 -50.82 -21.36
CA GLU A 33 21.17 -51.90 -21.63
C GLU A 33 20.75 -52.91 -20.53
N GLU A 34 19.42 -53.06 -20.33
CA GLU A 34 18.58 -54.21 -20.76
C GLU A 34 17.23 -54.15 -20.00
N ILE A 35 16.10 -53.81 -20.64
CA ILE A 35 15.18 -54.66 -21.45
C ILE A 35 14.07 -55.34 -20.63
N ASN A 36 12.82 -55.00 -21.05
CA ASN A 36 11.55 -55.73 -20.99
C ASN A 36 10.83 -55.93 -19.63
N ALA A 37 9.50 -55.97 -19.56
CA ALA A 37 8.41 -55.65 -20.48
C ALA A 37 7.08 -55.79 -19.71
N ASN A 38 6.08 -55.04 -20.18
CA ASN A 38 4.65 -55.35 -20.23
C ASN A 38 3.88 -55.82 -18.98
N GLY A 39 2.76 -55.13 -18.78
CA GLY A 39 1.47 -55.79 -19.01
C GLY A 39 0.52 -55.84 -17.82
N THR A 40 -0.30 -54.79 -17.73
CA THR A 40 -1.76 -54.80 -17.49
C THR A 40 -2.43 -56.14 -17.12
N GLY A 41 -3.30 -56.09 -16.11
CA GLY A 41 -4.39 -57.05 -15.95
C GLY A 41 -5.05 -56.97 -14.57
N GLU A 42 -6.27 -56.43 -14.56
CA GLU A 42 -7.20 -56.36 -13.43
C GLU A 42 -7.58 -57.73 -12.84
N ASP A 43 -8.01 -57.70 -11.57
CA ASP A 43 -9.16 -58.40 -10.98
C ASP A 43 -8.84 -59.02 -9.61
N GLY A 44 -9.78 -58.86 -8.67
CA GLY A 44 -9.86 -59.76 -7.50
C GLY A 44 -10.36 -59.16 -6.19
N GLU A 45 -11.67 -58.92 -6.14
CA GLU A 45 -12.59 -59.11 -5.02
C GLU A 45 -12.07 -59.62 -3.64
N GLN A 46 -12.52 -58.90 -2.60
CA GLN A 46 -13.25 -59.41 -1.42
C GLN A 46 -12.76 -60.71 -0.73
N THR A 47 -12.46 -60.67 0.58
CA THR A 47 -13.45 -60.76 1.69
C THR A 47 -12.78 -61.05 3.06
N LYS A 48 -13.34 -60.37 4.08
CA LYS A 48 -13.67 -60.80 5.45
C LYS A 48 -12.93 -62.01 6.06
N THR A 49 -12.53 -61.82 7.32
CA THR A 49 -13.12 -62.52 8.48
C THR A 49 -12.82 -61.74 9.76
N GLY A 50 -13.76 -61.80 10.71
CA GLY A 50 -13.63 -61.19 12.03
C GLY A 50 -13.85 -62.17 13.17
N ALA A 51 -13.89 -61.56 14.36
CA ALA A 51 -14.46 -62.00 15.63
C ALA A 51 -13.67 -63.00 16.51
N GLY A 52 -13.60 -62.66 17.80
CA GLY A 52 -13.07 -63.52 18.86
C GLY A 52 -12.91 -62.87 20.25
N ASP A 53 -13.92 -62.12 20.70
CA ASP A 53 -14.59 -62.11 22.01
C ASP A 53 -14.01 -62.77 23.31
N VAL A 54 -14.31 -62.07 24.44
CA VAL A 54 -14.71 -62.52 25.81
C VAL A 54 -13.73 -62.42 27.01
N ALA A 55 -13.99 -61.39 27.84
CA ALA A 55 -14.34 -61.29 29.28
C ALA A 55 -13.56 -61.99 30.44
N ASP A 56 -13.36 -61.22 31.54
CA ASP A 56 -13.94 -61.40 32.91
C ASP A 56 -13.41 -60.28 33.85
N LYS A 57 -14.24 -59.46 34.56
CA LYS A 57 -14.84 -59.59 35.93
C LYS A 57 -13.78 -59.72 37.06
N GLU A 58 -13.72 -58.91 38.13
CA GLU A 58 -14.66 -58.58 39.24
C GLU A 58 -14.12 -57.33 40.01
N ALA A 59 -14.94 -56.33 40.35
CA ALA A 59 -15.53 -56.02 41.69
C ALA A 59 -14.56 -55.55 42.80
N ASP A 60 -14.69 -54.31 43.31
CA ASP A 60 -15.29 -54.04 44.63
C ASP A 60 -15.48 -52.52 44.89
N THR A 61 -16.31 -52.24 45.87
CA THR A 61 -17.13 -51.06 46.17
C THR A 61 -16.47 -50.02 47.09
N ALA A 62 -16.84 -48.73 46.94
CA ALA A 62 -17.14 -47.83 48.07
C ALA A 62 -17.77 -46.50 47.59
N ASP A 63 -18.99 -46.26 48.06
CA ASP A 63 -19.82 -45.06 47.95
C ASP A 63 -19.19 -43.78 48.55
N ALA A 64 -19.40 -42.61 47.91
CA ALA A 64 -20.29 -41.55 48.43
C ALA A 64 -20.19 -40.21 47.66
N LYS A 65 -21.33 -39.82 47.05
CA LYS A 65 -21.97 -38.49 46.96
C LYS A 65 -21.23 -37.26 46.38
N GLN A 66 -21.66 -36.92 45.16
CA GLN A 66 -22.10 -35.61 44.64
C GLN A 66 -21.99 -34.36 45.55
N ASN A 67 -21.31 -33.30 45.11
CA ASN A 67 -21.92 -32.10 44.49
C ASN A 67 -20.92 -30.97 44.15
N ALA A 68 -21.19 -30.33 43.02
CA ALA A 68 -21.06 -28.89 42.71
C ALA A 68 -19.68 -28.21 42.51
N ASP A 69 -19.44 -27.81 41.25
CA ASP A 69 -19.17 -26.45 40.73
C ASP A 69 -17.96 -25.57 41.18
N ILE A 70 -17.43 -24.92 40.12
CA ILE A 70 -16.59 -23.70 39.95
C ILE A 70 -15.04 -23.80 40.13
N PRO A 71 -14.24 -22.84 39.61
CA PRO A 71 -13.42 -22.93 38.39
C PRO A 71 -11.91 -22.73 38.69
N GLY A 72 -11.04 -22.72 37.67
CA GLY A 72 -9.69 -22.16 37.80
C GLY A 72 -8.92 -22.20 36.48
N GLU A 73 -8.08 -21.24 36.13
CA GLU A 73 -7.78 -19.90 36.64
C GLU A 73 -6.97 -19.26 35.50
N GLU A 74 -7.38 -18.11 34.97
CA GLU A 74 -6.54 -17.29 34.09
C GLU A 74 -5.35 -16.79 34.91
N GLN A 75 -4.14 -17.10 34.42
CA GLN A 75 -2.93 -16.62 35.04
C GLN A 75 -2.66 -15.18 34.58
N ALA A 76 -3.00 -14.23 35.44
CA ALA A 76 -2.64 -12.83 35.31
C ALA A 76 -1.12 -12.67 35.44
N ASP A 77 -0.45 -12.17 34.39
CA ASP A 77 0.88 -11.59 34.52
C ASP A 77 0.76 -10.10 34.84
N GLN A 78 1.27 -9.72 36.00
CA GLN A 78 1.29 -8.36 36.49
C GLN A 78 2.61 -7.71 36.09
N THR A 79 2.59 -6.86 35.07
CA THR A 79 3.55 -5.76 34.94
C THR A 79 2.82 -4.44 35.13
N LYS A 80 2.93 -3.92 36.36
CA LYS A 80 2.53 -2.56 36.74
C LYS A 80 3.49 -1.55 36.08
N GLY A 81 3.19 -1.15 34.86
CA GLY A 81 3.43 0.22 34.40
C GLY A 81 2.13 0.99 34.60
N THR A 82 2.18 2.14 35.28
CA THR A 82 1.05 3.07 35.23
C THR A 82 0.95 3.59 33.81
N VAL A 83 0.09 2.97 33.01
CA VAL A 83 -0.36 3.50 31.72
C VAL A 83 -0.99 4.85 32.01
N ASP A 84 -0.54 5.88 31.33
CA ASP A 84 -1.17 7.19 31.39
C ASP A 84 -2.59 7.01 30.85
N ALA A 85 -3.60 7.14 31.71
CA ALA A 85 -4.99 6.84 31.36
C ALA A 85 -5.48 7.73 30.20
N GLU A 86 -4.76 8.78 29.83
CA GLU A 86 -5.07 9.63 28.68
C GLU A 86 -4.74 9.01 27.30
N ASN A 87 -4.03 7.87 27.19
CA ASN A 87 -3.65 7.31 25.87
C ASN A 87 -3.90 5.79 25.69
N ALA A 88 -4.75 5.13 26.49
CA ALA A 88 -4.88 3.67 26.45
C ALA A 88 -5.42 3.13 25.11
N LEU A 89 -6.34 3.85 24.44
CA LEU A 89 -6.85 3.48 23.12
C LEU A 89 -5.77 3.57 22.04
N ALA A 90 -4.96 4.63 22.09
CA ALA A 90 -3.83 4.78 21.19
C ALA A 90 -2.83 3.64 21.39
N GLU A 91 -2.44 3.36 22.64
CA GLU A 91 -1.56 2.22 22.94
C GLU A 91 -2.16 0.88 22.49
N TYR A 92 -3.45 0.66 22.71
CA TYR A 92 -4.13 -0.55 22.24
C TYR A 92 -4.07 -0.68 20.71
N ALA A 93 -4.33 0.40 19.99
CA ALA A 93 -4.24 0.44 18.53
C ALA A 93 -2.84 0.05 18.03
N LEU A 94 -1.77 0.47 18.73
CA LEU A 94 -0.39 0.09 18.39
C LEU A 94 -0.10 -1.41 18.53
N HIS A 95 -0.93 -2.14 19.27
CA HIS A 95 -0.75 -3.57 19.53
C HIS A 95 -1.80 -4.43 18.82
N LEU A 96 -2.60 -3.85 17.93
CA LEU A 96 -3.50 -4.62 17.07
C LEU A 96 -2.68 -5.56 16.18
N ASN A 97 -3.12 -6.81 16.09
CA ASN A 97 -2.50 -7.77 15.18
C ASN A 97 -2.88 -7.38 13.74
N GLY A 98 -1.93 -6.90 12.94
CA GLY A 98 -2.18 -6.50 11.56
C GLY A 98 -2.52 -7.68 10.64
N SER A 99 -3.31 -7.41 9.61
CA SER A 99 -3.60 -8.30 8.50
C SER A 99 -3.10 -7.64 7.21
N ASN A 100 -2.25 -8.33 6.46
CA ASN A 100 -1.65 -7.79 5.25
C ASN A 100 -2.23 -8.47 4.01
N LEU A 101 -2.97 -7.72 3.20
CA LEU A 101 -3.50 -8.16 1.91
C LEU A 101 -2.59 -7.81 0.73
N ASP A 102 -1.54 -7.02 0.96
CA ASP A 102 -0.68 -6.51 -0.09
C ASP A 102 0.14 -7.64 -0.74
N GLY A 103 0.11 -7.68 -2.07
CA GLY A 103 0.77 -8.70 -2.88
C GLY A 103 0.13 -10.09 -2.81
N VAL A 104 -1.00 -10.26 -2.12
CA VAL A 104 -1.70 -11.56 -2.09
C VAL A 104 -2.22 -11.86 -3.49
N SER A 105 -1.68 -12.92 -4.08
CA SER A 105 -2.05 -13.37 -5.41
C SER A 105 -2.89 -14.64 -5.38
N PHE A 106 -3.61 -14.87 -6.47
CA PHE A 106 -4.45 -16.04 -6.64
C PHE A 106 -3.93 -16.95 -7.75
N GLU A 107 -3.99 -18.26 -7.53
CA GLU A 107 -3.66 -19.24 -8.54
C GLU A 107 -4.88 -19.52 -9.43
N TYR A 108 -4.64 -19.66 -10.73
CA TYR A 108 -5.68 -20.03 -11.68
C TYR A 108 -5.37 -21.40 -12.28
N THR A 109 -6.35 -22.29 -12.25
CA THR A 109 -6.25 -23.64 -12.81
C THR A 109 -7.31 -23.87 -13.87
N LYS A 110 -6.92 -24.49 -14.97
CA LYS A 110 -7.85 -24.85 -16.04
C LYS A 110 -8.51 -26.17 -15.72
N ILE A 111 -9.83 -26.17 -15.55
CA ILE A 111 -10.60 -27.39 -15.29
C ILE A 111 -10.91 -28.14 -16.60
N ALA A 112 -11.41 -29.37 -16.48
CA ALA A 112 -11.52 -30.33 -17.60
C ALA A 112 -12.42 -29.86 -18.77
N ASP A 113 -13.33 -28.92 -18.54
CA ASP A 113 -14.18 -28.30 -19.55
C ASP A 113 -13.53 -27.09 -20.25
N GLY A 114 -12.32 -26.71 -19.83
CA GLY A 114 -11.54 -25.61 -20.37
C GLY A 114 -11.81 -24.26 -19.72
N MET A 115 -12.68 -24.17 -18.71
CA MET A 115 -12.86 -22.96 -17.92
C MET A 115 -11.71 -22.77 -16.93
N TRP A 116 -11.45 -21.52 -16.55
CA TRP A 116 -10.52 -21.19 -15.49
C TRP A 116 -11.24 -21.24 -14.15
N GLN A 117 -10.52 -21.67 -13.11
CA GLN A 117 -10.96 -21.63 -11.73
C GLN A 117 -9.87 -20.97 -10.89
N ARG A 118 -10.24 -19.91 -10.17
CA ARG A 118 -9.36 -19.22 -9.23
C ARG A 118 -9.31 -19.97 -7.90
N SER A 119 -8.14 -19.95 -7.25
CA SER A 119 -7.95 -20.40 -5.88
C SER A 119 -8.73 -19.54 -4.90
N SER A 120 -9.13 -20.11 -3.75
CA SER A 120 -9.74 -19.30 -2.69
C SER A 120 -8.66 -18.48 -1.96
N LEU A 121 -9.09 -17.57 -1.09
CA LEU A 121 -8.17 -16.85 -0.22
C LEU A 121 -7.46 -17.82 0.76
N ASP A 122 -8.12 -18.90 1.19
CA ASP A 122 -7.52 -19.93 2.05
C ASP A 122 -6.39 -20.70 1.37
N ASP A 123 -6.41 -20.78 0.04
CA ASP A 123 -5.38 -21.44 -0.75
C ASP A 123 -4.23 -20.48 -1.12
N SER A 124 -4.34 -19.19 -0.79
CA SER A 124 -3.32 -18.18 -1.04
C SER A 124 -2.32 -18.08 0.13
N LEU A 125 -1.32 -17.18 -0.01
CA LEU A 125 -0.43 -16.81 1.10
C LEU A 125 -1.15 -16.07 2.23
N PHE A 126 -2.36 -15.56 1.98
CA PHE A 126 -3.17 -14.88 2.98
C PHE A 126 -3.91 -15.87 3.87
N GLN A 127 -3.50 -16.00 5.13
CA GLN A 127 -4.20 -16.82 6.13
C GLN A 127 -4.23 -16.17 7.51
N VAL A 128 -3.99 -14.85 7.59
CA VAL A 128 -3.81 -14.13 8.86
C VAL A 128 -4.99 -13.20 9.10
N ALA A 129 -5.85 -13.59 10.05
CA ALA A 129 -6.88 -12.70 10.59
C ALA A 129 -6.24 -11.56 11.39
N GLY A 130 -6.82 -10.37 11.33
CA GLY A 130 -6.26 -9.19 11.97
C GLY A 130 -6.81 -7.89 11.42
N ASN A 131 -6.26 -6.79 11.94
CA ASN A 131 -6.61 -5.43 11.59
C ASN A 131 -6.04 -5.02 10.23
N LEU A 132 -6.90 -4.50 9.36
CA LEU A 132 -6.53 -3.91 8.08
C LEU A 132 -6.21 -2.42 8.23
N ASP A 133 -7.02 -1.71 9.01
CA ASP A 133 -6.89 -0.27 9.22
C ASP A 133 -7.59 0.15 10.52
N PHE A 134 -7.19 1.28 11.10
CA PHE A 134 -7.83 1.83 12.29
C PHE A 134 -7.78 3.35 12.34
N VAL A 135 -8.70 3.94 13.09
CA VAL A 135 -8.73 5.39 13.32
C VAL A 135 -9.26 5.73 14.70
N LEU A 136 -8.63 6.73 15.34
CA LEU A 136 -9.07 7.32 16.60
C LEU A 136 -9.80 8.64 16.34
N ARG A 137 -11.06 8.73 16.77
CA ARG A 137 -11.90 9.93 16.65
C ARG A 137 -12.98 9.92 17.73
N ASP A 138 -13.47 11.10 18.05
CA ASP A 138 -14.70 11.31 18.81
C ASP A 138 -15.90 11.09 17.86
N PHE A 139 -16.39 9.87 17.78
CA PHE A 139 -17.44 9.47 16.84
C PHE A 139 -18.85 9.79 17.35
N ASP A 140 -19.05 9.82 18.67
CA ASP A 140 -20.35 10.12 19.27
C ASP A 140 -20.51 11.59 19.68
N GLY A 141 -19.43 12.38 19.65
CA GLY A 141 -19.40 13.81 19.93
C GLY A 141 -19.40 14.14 21.42
N ASP A 142 -19.04 13.19 22.30
CA ASP A 142 -19.01 13.40 23.75
C ASP A 142 -17.71 14.08 24.24
N GLY A 143 -16.71 14.20 23.36
CA GLY A 143 -15.40 14.79 23.64
C GLY A 143 -14.32 13.77 24.00
N SER A 144 -14.65 12.49 24.07
CA SER A 144 -13.72 11.37 24.21
C SER A 144 -13.42 10.78 22.83
N GLU A 145 -12.24 10.15 22.66
CA GLU A 145 -11.96 9.42 21.43
C GLU A 145 -12.38 7.96 21.57
N GLU A 146 -12.90 7.39 20.49
CA GLU A 146 -13.08 5.96 20.29
C GLU A 146 -12.14 5.45 19.21
N LEU A 147 -11.80 4.17 19.29
CA LEU A 147 -11.01 3.47 18.29
C LEU A 147 -11.95 2.67 17.38
N LEU A 148 -11.99 3.05 16.11
CA LEU A 148 -12.58 2.26 15.04
C LEU A 148 -11.51 1.38 14.41
N THR A 149 -11.80 0.10 14.22
CA THR A 149 -10.97 -0.85 13.47
C THR A 149 -11.74 -1.45 12.30
N TYR A 150 -11.05 -1.71 11.19
CA TYR A 150 -11.50 -2.60 10.12
C TYR A 150 -10.71 -3.89 10.21
N ASP A 151 -11.36 -5.01 10.46
CA ASP A 151 -10.71 -6.28 10.74
C ASP A 151 -11.12 -7.34 9.72
N MET A 152 -10.13 -8.08 9.23
CA MET A 152 -10.33 -9.31 8.46
C MET A 152 -10.41 -10.50 9.43
N GLU A 153 -11.49 -11.28 9.33
CA GLU A 153 -11.70 -12.45 10.18
C GLU A 153 -12.48 -13.58 9.49
N LYS A 154 -12.32 -14.81 9.97
CA LYS A 154 -13.08 -15.97 9.48
C LYS A 154 -14.46 -16.03 10.14
N ARG A 155 -15.52 -16.03 9.33
CA ARG A 155 -16.92 -16.20 9.75
C ARG A 155 -17.63 -17.20 8.84
N ASP A 156 -18.33 -18.16 9.43
CA ASP A 156 -19.10 -19.18 8.72
C ASP A 156 -18.34 -19.92 7.59
N GLY A 157 -17.02 -20.06 7.74
CA GLY A 157 -16.13 -20.72 6.77
C GLY A 157 -15.54 -19.79 5.72
N ASP A 158 -16.02 -18.55 5.58
CA ASP A 158 -15.51 -17.54 4.65
C ASP A 158 -14.77 -16.41 5.37
N TRP A 159 -14.05 -15.60 4.60
CA TRP A 159 -13.42 -14.37 5.10
C TRP A 159 -14.41 -13.22 5.08
N ALA A 160 -14.41 -12.44 6.14
CA ALA A 160 -15.27 -11.29 6.31
C ALA A 160 -14.46 -10.06 6.73
N VAL A 161 -14.92 -8.88 6.30
CA VAL A 161 -14.43 -7.60 6.82
C VAL A 161 -15.44 -7.04 7.80
N THR A 162 -14.99 -6.62 8.97
CA THR A 162 -15.85 -6.04 10.01
C THR A 162 -15.34 -4.69 10.49
N ALA A 163 -16.26 -3.80 10.86
CA ALA A 163 -15.96 -2.61 11.62
C ALA A 163 -16.22 -2.88 13.11
N SER A 164 -15.21 -2.67 13.96
CA SER A 164 -15.37 -2.76 15.42
C SER A 164 -15.09 -1.41 16.08
N MET A 165 -15.89 -1.05 17.07
CA MET A 165 -15.67 0.13 17.91
C MET A 165 -15.11 -0.28 19.26
N TYR A 166 -14.12 0.44 19.77
CA TYR A 166 -13.56 0.26 21.10
C TYR A 166 -13.53 1.58 21.86
N GLU A 167 -13.81 1.50 23.15
CA GLU A 167 -13.86 2.64 24.06
C GLU A 167 -12.98 2.39 25.29
N GLN A 168 -12.62 3.46 25.97
CA GLN A 168 -11.96 3.35 27.27
C GLN A 168 -12.98 3.46 28.41
N LYS A 169 -13.17 2.36 29.15
CA LYS A 169 -14.02 2.32 30.35
C LYS A 169 -13.20 1.83 31.54
N ASP A 170 -13.28 2.57 32.65
CA ASP A 170 -12.56 2.27 33.89
C ASP A 170 -11.03 2.09 33.71
N GLY A 171 -10.43 2.81 32.74
CA GLY A 171 -9.01 2.72 32.42
C GLY A 171 -8.59 1.51 31.59
N GLN A 172 -9.55 0.78 30.99
CA GLN A 172 -9.31 -0.35 30.10
C GLN A 172 -10.01 -0.15 28.76
N VAL A 173 -9.36 -0.61 27.69
CA VAL A 173 -9.96 -0.63 26.36
C VAL A 173 -10.93 -1.82 26.26
N GLN A 174 -12.16 -1.54 25.84
CA GLN A 174 -13.23 -2.52 25.70
C GLN A 174 -13.88 -2.38 24.32
N LYS A 175 -14.14 -3.50 23.66
CA LYS A 175 -14.91 -3.53 22.42
C LYS A 175 -16.38 -3.21 22.73
N ALA A 176 -16.91 -2.16 22.13
CA ALA A 176 -18.28 -1.70 22.33
C ALA A 176 -19.28 -2.39 21.39
N ASP A 177 -19.01 -2.42 20.08
CA ASP A 177 -19.86 -3.08 19.10
C ASP A 177 -19.06 -3.48 17.84
N THR A 178 -19.62 -4.40 17.04
CA THR A 178 -19.04 -4.85 15.77
C THR A 178 -20.11 -5.05 14.70
N LYS A 179 -19.82 -4.65 13.46
CA LYS A 179 -20.67 -4.89 12.28
C LYS A 179 -19.89 -5.54 11.15
N THR A 180 -20.50 -6.51 10.49
CA THR A 180 -19.95 -7.06 9.25
C THR A 180 -20.20 -6.09 8.10
N LEU A 181 -19.14 -5.72 7.38
CA LEU A 181 -19.20 -4.91 6.17
C LEU A 181 -19.24 -5.79 4.92
N LEU A 182 -18.38 -6.81 4.87
CA LEU A 182 -18.32 -7.79 3.79
C LEU A 182 -18.40 -9.19 4.38
N GLU A 183 -19.41 -9.98 4.03
CA GLU A 183 -19.60 -11.33 4.59
C GLU A 183 -18.74 -12.40 3.91
N LYS A 184 -18.44 -12.23 2.62
CA LYS A 184 -17.66 -13.16 1.79
C LYS A 184 -16.60 -12.42 1.00
N ALA A 185 -15.72 -11.75 1.73
CA ALA A 185 -14.68 -10.90 1.19
C ALA A 185 -13.84 -11.67 0.16
N PHE A 186 -13.90 -11.24 -1.09
CA PHE A 186 -13.08 -11.74 -2.21
C PHE A 186 -13.24 -13.23 -2.53
N SER A 187 -14.29 -13.92 -2.06
CA SER A 187 -14.45 -15.37 -2.28
C SER A 187 -14.62 -15.76 -3.76
N PHE A 188 -15.21 -14.89 -4.58
CA PHE A 188 -15.50 -15.16 -6.01
C PHE A 188 -15.14 -14.01 -6.94
N CYS A 189 -14.40 -13.02 -6.45
CA CYS A 189 -14.09 -11.81 -7.19
C CYS A 189 -12.68 -11.90 -7.77
N ASP A 190 -12.54 -11.47 -9.00
CA ASP A 190 -11.29 -11.49 -9.76
C ASP A 190 -10.75 -10.07 -9.97
N SER A 191 -11.59 -9.03 -9.83
CA SER A 191 -11.17 -7.63 -9.89
C SER A 191 -12.09 -6.70 -9.10
N GLY A 192 -11.67 -5.43 -9.01
CA GLY A 192 -12.45 -4.36 -8.41
C GLY A 192 -11.77 -3.80 -7.16
N ASP A 193 -12.54 -3.13 -6.32
CA ASP A 193 -11.98 -2.48 -5.14
C ASP A 193 -13.00 -2.36 -3.99
N VAL A 194 -12.46 -2.20 -2.78
CA VAL A 194 -13.17 -1.94 -1.53
C VAL A 194 -12.54 -0.72 -0.89
N ARG A 195 -13.32 0.32 -0.56
CA ARG A 195 -12.81 1.52 0.10
C ARG A 195 -13.44 1.68 1.48
N PHE A 196 -12.63 2.14 2.43
CA PHE A 196 -13.04 2.50 3.78
C PHE A 196 -12.86 3.99 3.96
N PHE A 197 -13.88 4.68 4.46
CA PHE A 197 -13.86 6.14 4.55
C PHE A 197 -14.80 6.65 5.64
N LEU A 198 -14.60 7.90 6.03
CA LEU A 198 -15.47 8.63 6.93
C LEU A 198 -16.18 9.75 6.19
N LYS A 199 -17.43 10.02 6.56
CA LYS A 199 -18.16 11.23 6.13
C LYS A 199 -18.41 12.13 7.33
N ASP A 200 -17.96 13.37 7.22
CA ASP A 200 -18.00 14.43 8.24
C ASP A 200 -17.43 13.98 9.60
N ASP A 201 -16.40 13.11 9.58
CA ASP A 201 -15.80 12.44 10.75
C ASP A 201 -16.81 11.70 11.64
N LYS A 202 -18.04 11.46 11.14
CA LYS A 202 -19.18 10.94 11.91
C LYS A 202 -19.65 9.59 11.38
N TYR A 203 -19.84 9.50 10.07
CA TYR A 203 -20.35 8.29 9.45
C TYR A 203 -19.19 7.40 9.04
N ILE A 204 -19.26 6.15 9.46
CA ILE A 204 -18.30 5.09 9.22
C ILE A 204 -18.78 4.34 7.98
N CYS A 205 -18.03 4.44 6.89
CA CYS A 205 -18.50 4.03 5.59
C CYS A 205 -17.56 3.03 4.91
N MET A 206 -18.17 2.17 4.11
CA MET A 206 -17.48 1.28 3.20
C MET A 206 -18.28 1.20 1.90
N ASP A 207 -17.56 1.20 0.78
CA ASP A 207 -18.15 0.81 -0.49
C ASP A 207 -17.27 -0.16 -1.27
N SER A 208 -17.89 -0.94 -2.15
CA SER A 208 -17.19 -1.88 -3.02
C SER A 208 -17.88 -2.03 -4.35
N GLY A 209 -17.10 -2.44 -5.34
CA GLY A 209 -17.58 -2.94 -6.61
C GLY A 209 -16.58 -3.97 -7.07
N LEU A 210 -16.97 -5.21 -6.89
CA LEU A 210 -16.16 -6.38 -7.16
C LEU A 210 -16.74 -7.10 -8.36
N SER A 211 -15.87 -7.54 -9.24
CA SER A 211 -16.25 -8.22 -10.47
C SER A 211 -15.77 -9.65 -10.42
N CYS A 212 -16.57 -10.54 -10.97
CA CYS A 212 -16.18 -11.89 -11.34
C CYS A 212 -16.27 -11.99 -12.86
N PHE A 213 -15.25 -12.54 -13.48
CA PHE A 213 -15.21 -12.73 -14.93
C PHE A 213 -14.75 -14.14 -15.32
N VAL A 214 -14.08 -14.87 -14.41
CA VAL A 214 -13.51 -16.18 -14.72
C VAL A 214 -14.55 -17.30 -14.69
N ILE A 215 -15.43 -17.30 -13.69
CA ILE A 215 -16.44 -18.35 -13.49
C ILE A 215 -17.85 -17.92 -13.90
N ALA A 216 -18.12 -16.62 -13.99
CA ALA A 216 -19.38 -16.03 -14.41
C ALA A 216 -19.15 -14.58 -14.85
N ASP A 217 -20.09 -14.01 -15.62
CA ASP A 217 -20.23 -12.56 -15.76
C ASP A 217 -21.05 -12.07 -14.56
N GLY A 218 -20.43 -11.32 -13.65
CA GLY A 218 -21.11 -10.89 -12.44
C GLY A 218 -20.39 -9.78 -11.70
N MET A 219 -21.17 -8.83 -11.22
CA MET A 219 -20.74 -7.67 -10.45
C MET A 219 -21.42 -7.72 -9.09
N GLN A 220 -20.69 -7.30 -8.04
CA GLN A 220 -21.20 -7.11 -6.69
C GLN A 220 -20.86 -5.70 -6.23
N TYR A 221 -21.88 -4.89 -5.99
CA TYR A 221 -21.75 -3.58 -5.39
C TYR A 221 -22.23 -3.62 -3.94
N ALA A 222 -21.55 -2.90 -3.06
CA ALA A 222 -22.03 -2.67 -1.70
C ALA A 222 -21.74 -1.24 -1.29
N VAL A 223 -22.66 -0.62 -0.57
CA VAL A 223 -22.43 0.63 0.14
C VAL A 223 -23.07 0.54 1.51
N LYS A 224 -22.23 0.63 2.54
CA LYS A 224 -22.64 0.50 3.94
C LYS A 224 -22.16 1.70 4.72
N ALA A 225 -23.04 2.25 5.55
CA ALA A 225 -22.75 3.41 6.38
C ALA A 225 -23.36 3.21 7.77
N TYR A 226 -22.59 3.52 8.80
CA TYR A 226 -22.98 3.43 10.19
C TYR A 226 -22.66 4.75 10.90
N SER A 227 -23.39 5.03 11.98
CA SER A 227 -22.99 6.04 12.97
C SER A 227 -22.79 5.37 14.32
N TYR A 228 -21.91 5.93 15.14
CA TYR A 228 -21.75 5.48 16.52
C TYR A 228 -22.50 6.42 17.47
N ASN A 229 -23.17 5.87 18.48
CA ASN A 229 -24.01 6.65 19.41
C ASN A 229 -23.55 6.58 20.88
N GLY A 230 -22.32 6.12 21.13
CA GLY A 230 -21.78 5.86 22.47
C GLY A 230 -22.15 4.50 23.08
N GLU A 231 -22.97 3.70 22.38
CA GLU A 231 -23.32 2.34 22.82
C GLU A 231 -23.14 1.29 21.71
N LYS A 232 -23.49 1.64 20.47
CA LYS A 232 -23.48 0.71 19.34
C LYS A 232 -23.38 1.40 17.99
N LEU A 233 -23.02 0.64 16.97
CA LEU A 233 -23.08 1.05 15.58
C LEU A 233 -24.54 0.98 15.09
N VAL A 234 -25.07 2.15 14.72
CA VAL A 234 -26.41 2.34 14.16
C VAL A 234 -26.30 2.38 12.64
N GLU A 235 -26.97 1.44 11.98
CA GLU A 235 -27.04 1.39 10.51
C GLU A 235 -27.73 2.63 9.96
N MET A 236 -27.09 3.26 8.97
CA MET A 236 -27.58 4.44 8.27
C MET A 236 -27.94 4.14 6.82
N ALA A 237 -27.14 3.30 6.17
CA ALA A 237 -27.40 2.74 4.85
C ALA A 237 -26.75 1.36 4.75
N ASN A 238 -27.40 0.43 4.08
CA ASN A 238 -26.89 -0.93 3.86
C ASN A 238 -27.49 -1.49 2.58
N GLU A 239 -26.85 -1.15 1.46
CA GLU A 239 -27.24 -1.66 0.16
C GLU A 239 -26.19 -2.60 -0.39
N GLU A 240 -26.64 -3.72 -0.95
CA GLU A 240 -25.81 -4.69 -1.59
C GLU A 240 -26.54 -5.26 -2.81
N LEU A 241 -25.89 -5.22 -3.96
CA LEU A 241 -26.44 -5.64 -5.24
C LEU A 241 -25.48 -6.64 -5.88
N GLN A 242 -26.01 -7.77 -6.34
CA GLN A 242 -25.25 -8.78 -7.06
C GLN A 242 -26.01 -9.19 -8.32
N GLY A 243 -25.32 -9.21 -9.46
CA GLY A 243 -25.94 -9.52 -10.75
C GLY A 243 -25.02 -9.23 -11.92
N SER A 244 -25.50 -9.43 -13.14
CA SER A 244 -24.73 -9.22 -14.38
C SER A 244 -25.20 -8.00 -15.19
N ASP A 245 -26.36 -7.42 -14.86
CA ASP A 245 -26.97 -6.30 -15.59
C ASP A 245 -27.64 -5.33 -14.61
N PHE A 246 -27.20 -4.06 -14.59
CA PHE A 246 -27.69 -3.03 -13.64
C PHE A 246 -28.26 -1.76 -14.31
N TYR A 247 -28.84 -1.87 -15.50
CA TYR A 247 -29.47 -0.72 -16.18
C TYR A 247 -30.77 -0.26 -15.49
N GLU A 248 -30.95 1.06 -15.36
CA GLU A 248 -32.12 1.73 -14.77
C GLU A 248 -32.37 1.39 -13.28
N VAL A 249 -31.36 0.85 -12.59
CA VAL A 249 -31.47 0.42 -11.18
C VAL A 249 -31.53 1.64 -10.25
N GLY A 250 -30.85 2.72 -10.58
CA GLY A 250 -30.76 3.94 -9.77
C GLY A 250 -32.11 4.53 -9.38
N HIS A 251 -33.03 4.66 -10.33
CA HIS A 251 -34.39 5.16 -10.07
C HIS A 251 -35.19 4.26 -9.11
N SER A 252 -34.89 2.97 -9.07
CA SER A 252 -35.56 2.02 -8.18
C SER A 252 -35.04 2.06 -6.74
N MET A 253 -33.87 2.66 -6.50
CA MET A 253 -33.20 2.75 -5.19
C MET A 253 -33.58 4.02 -4.41
N THR A 254 -34.85 4.46 -4.47
CA THR A 254 -35.27 5.74 -3.86
C THR A 254 -34.97 5.82 -2.36
N GLU A 255 -35.22 4.76 -1.60
CA GLU A 255 -34.94 4.74 -0.15
C GLU A 255 -33.45 4.95 0.14
N TYR A 256 -32.58 4.30 -0.61
CA TYR A 256 -31.14 4.45 -0.50
C TYR A 256 -30.66 5.85 -0.91
N VAL A 257 -31.19 6.40 -2.01
CA VAL A 257 -30.91 7.78 -2.45
C VAL A 257 -31.30 8.79 -1.34
N ASP A 258 -32.43 8.58 -0.67
CA ASP A 258 -32.87 9.42 0.46
C ASP A 258 -31.95 9.28 1.68
N GLN A 259 -31.47 8.06 1.98
CA GLN A 259 -30.50 7.80 3.05
C GLN A 259 -29.16 8.50 2.77
N LEU A 260 -28.61 8.37 1.57
CA LEU A 260 -27.40 9.05 1.12
C LEU A 260 -27.53 10.57 1.23
N ASN A 261 -28.65 11.13 0.75
CA ASN A 261 -28.95 12.55 0.88
C ASN A 261 -29.00 13.00 2.34
N THR A 262 -29.59 12.20 3.22
CA THR A 262 -29.68 12.50 4.67
C THR A 262 -28.29 12.54 5.34
N MET A 263 -27.33 11.78 4.82
CA MET A 263 -25.94 11.78 5.27
C MET A 263 -25.06 12.83 4.56
N GLY A 264 -25.63 13.59 3.62
CA GLY A 264 -24.90 14.63 2.88
C GLY A 264 -24.11 14.13 1.67
N PHE A 265 -24.37 12.92 1.18
CA PHE A 265 -23.80 12.38 -0.07
C PHE A 265 -24.63 12.83 -1.28
N SER A 266 -24.81 14.13 -1.44
CA SER A 266 -25.71 14.69 -2.46
C SER A 266 -25.26 14.41 -3.90
N LYS A 267 -23.97 14.45 -4.19
CA LYS A 267 -23.44 14.19 -5.53
C LYS A 267 -23.49 12.70 -5.86
N THR A 268 -23.17 11.85 -4.89
CA THR A 268 -23.36 10.39 -5.03
C THR A 268 -24.83 10.04 -5.22
N ALA A 269 -25.74 10.60 -4.42
CA ALA A 269 -27.17 10.35 -4.54
C ALA A 269 -27.70 10.73 -5.95
N ALA A 270 -27.26 11.86 -6.48
CA ALA A 270 -27.57 12.25 -7.85
C ALA A 270 -26.92 11.32 -8.88
N ALA A 271 -25.67 10.88 -8.67
CA ALA A 271 -24.98 9.93 -9.55
C ALA A 271 -25.68 8.57 -9.62
N VAL A 272 -26.10 8.04 -8.47
CA VAL A 272 -26.91 6.81 -8.38
C VAL A 272 -28.21 7.01 -9.14
N TYR A 273 -28.93 8.11 -8.88
CA TYR A 273 -30.27 8.30 -9.43
C TYR A 273 -30.29 8.60 -10.93
N ASP A 274 -29.40 9.46 -11.42
CA ASP A 274 -29.42 9.96 -12.80
C ASP A 274 -28.59 9.12 -13.77
N ARG A 275 -27.63 8.35 -13.25
CA ARG A 275 -26.56 7.71 -14.05
C ARG A 275 -26.26 6.27 -13.66
N ASP A 276 -27.04 5.68 -12.76
CA ASP A 276 -26.86 4.30 -12.29
C ASP A 276 -25.45 4.03 -11.73
N VAL A 277 -24.77 5.05 -11.18
CA VAL A 277 -23.44 4.92 -10.57
C VAL A 277 -23.58 4.45 -9.13
N LEU A 278 -23.41 3.15 -8.90
CA LEU A 278 -23.66 2.48 -7.61
C LEU A 278 -22.45 2.50 -6.64
N ARG A 279 -21.72 3.62 -6.58
CA ARG A 279 -20.52 3.81 -5.75
C ARG A 279 -20.44 5.24 -5.21
N VAL A 280 -19.75 5.45 -4.09
CA VAL A 280 -19.57 6.79 -3.53
C VAL A 280 -18.59 7.61 -4.36
N CYS A 281 -18.98 8.82 -4.77
CA CYS A 281 -18.09 9.73 -5.48
C CYS A 281 -17.25 10.53 -4.47
N ALA A 282 -15.94 10.62 -4.69
CA ALA A 282 -15.03 11.47 -3.91
C ALA A 282 -15.27 12.99 -4.13
N ALA A 283 -16.21 13.34 -5.01
CA ALA A 283 -16.64 14.71 -5.25
C ALA A 283 -17.54 15.28 -4.13
N ASP A 284 -18.17 14.41 -3.32
CA ASP A 284 -18.95 14.82 -2.16
C ASP A 284 -18.05 15.45 -1.07
N SER A 285 -18.57 16.47 -0.41
CA SER A 285 -17.83 17.22 0.62
C SER A 285 -17.67 16.44 1.91
N GLY A 286 -16.57 16.67 2.63
CA GLY A 286 -16.35 16.13 3.98
C GLY A 286 -16.06 14.62 4.02
N ILE A 287 -15.58 14.04 2.92
CA ILE A 287 -15.13 12.65 2.89
C ILE A 287 -13.65 12.56 3.26
N THR A 288 -13.32 11.69 4.20
CA THR A 288 -11.94 11.28 4.50
C THR A 288 -11.77 9.81 4.14
N PHE A 289 -11.04 9.52 3.06
CA PHE A 289 -10.70 8.15 2.71
C PHE A 289 -9.59 7.63 3.62
N LEU A 290 -9.82 6.46 4.22
CA LEU A 290 -8.92 5.83 5.18
C LEU A 290 -8.00 4.83 4.50
N SER A 291 -8.56 3.98 3.65
CA SER A 291 -7.82 2.97 2.89
C SER A 291 -8.66 2.40 1.75
N LYS A 292 -7.99 1.73 0.81
CA LYS A 292 -8.59 0.99 -0.29
C LYS A 292 -7.88 -0.35 -0.46
N ILE A 293 -8.65 -1.42 -0.63
CA ILE A 293 -8.15 -2.70 -1.14
C ILE A 293 -8.45 -2.72 -2.63
N LEU A 294 -7.42 -2.79 -3.46
CA LEU A 294 -7.53 -2.86 -4.90
C LEU A 294 -7.19 -4.29 -5.35
N LEU A 295 -8.06 -4.89 -6.15
CA LEU A 295 -7.84 -6.20 -6.76
C LEU A 295 -7.47 -6.01 -8.23
N HIS A 296 -6.18 -6.07 -8.50
CA HIS A 296 -5.61 -6.04 -9.86
C HIS A 296 -5.90 -7.33 -10.58
N HIS A 297 -6.02 -7.26 -11.90
CA HIS A 297 -6.29 -8.42 -12.72
C HIS A 297 -5.71 -8.32 -14.13
N SER A 298 -5.50 -9.49 -14.75
CA SER A 298 -5.23 -9.59 -16.18
C SER A 298 -6.47 -9.27 -17.02
N TYR A 299 -6.28 -8.70 -18.21
CA TYR A 299 -7.36 -8.36 -19.13
C TYR A 299 -7.69 -9.51 -20.10
N LEU A 300 -8.97 -9.62 -20.46
CA LEU A 300 -9.45 -10.42 -21.58
C LEU A 300 -9.18 -9.66 -22.89
N GLU A 301 -8.71 -10.35 -23.93
CA GLU A 301 -8.67 -9.76 -25.27
C GLU A 301 -10.09 -9.53 -25.82
N GLU A 302 -10.23 -8.66 -26.83
CA GLU A 302 -11.52 -8.30 -27.44
C GLU A 302 -12.34 -9.50 -27.93
N ASP A 303 -11.71 -10.63 -28.23
CA ASP A 303 -12.37 -11.88 -28.64
C ASP A 303 -12.79 -12.79 -27.47
N LYS A 304 -12.67 -12.29 -26.23
CA LYS A 304 -12.93 -12.99 -24.97
C LYS A 304 -12.00 -14.18 -24.72
N THR A 305 -10.82 -14.20 -25.33
CA THR A 305 -9.76 -15.16 -25.00
C THR A 305 -8.72 -14.52 -24.10
N TRP A 306 -8.12 -15.35 -23.25
CA TRP A 306 -7.02 -14.95 -22.39
C TRP A 306 -5.73 -14.97 -23.18
N ALA A 307 -5.06 -13.81 -23.30
CA ALA A 307 -3.77 -13.67 -23.97
C ALA A 307 -2.67 -14.56 -23.33
N TYR A 308 -2.79 -14.80 -22.03
CA TYR A 308 -1.90 -15.57 -21.16
C TYR A 308 -2.70 -16.11 -19.96
N ASP A 309 -2.10 -16.93 -19.10
CA ASP A 309 -2.78 -17.47 -17.91
C ASP A 309 -3.27 -16.33 -17.00
N PRO A 310 -4.57 -16.25 -16.64
CA PRO A 310 -5.11 -15.12 -15.90
C PRO A 310 -4.42 -14.98 -14.54
N TYR A 311 -4.29 -13.75 -14.07
CA TYR A 311 -3.80 -13.43 -12.73
C TYR A 311 -4.69 -12.41 -12.06
N ALA A 312 -4.66 -12.43 -10.73
CA ALA A 312 -5.16 -11.36 -9.89
C ALA A 312 -4.32 -11.28 -8.62
N TYR A 313 -4.09 -10.06 -8.14
CA TYR A 313 -3.43 -9.81 -6.87
C TYR A 313 -4.02 -8.59 -6.18
N MET A 314 -3.92 -8.56 -4.85
CA MET A 314 -4.40 -7.47 -4.03
C MET A 314 -3.30 -6.47 -3.73
N GLU A 315 -3.66 -5.19 -3.73
CA GLU A 315 -2.85 -4.07 -3.26
C GLU A 315 -3.63 -3.35 -2.16
N PHE A 316 -2.94 -3.00 -1.07
CA PHE A 316 -3.51 -2.17 -0.02
C PHE A 316 -3.02 -0.72 -0.18
N VAL A 317 -3.94 0.18 -0.48
CA VAL A 317 -3.67 1.60 -0.71
C VAL A 317 -4.10 2.39 0.51
N GLU A 318 -3.14 2.94 1.26
CA GLU A 318 -3.41 3.80 2.41
C GLU A 318 -4.04 5.13 1.99
N GLY A 319 -4.92 5.66 2.84
CA GLY A 319 -5.56 6.95 2.66
C GLY A 319 -4.69 8.10 3.20
N GLU A 320 -4.45 9.07 2.33
CA GLU A 320 -3.69 10.28 2.63
C GLU A 320 -4.57 11.40 3.21
N GLU A 321 -3.95 12.37 3.86
CA GLU A 321 -4.62 13.63 4.21
C GLU A 321 -5.00 14.40 2.95
N ALA A 322 -6.07 15.20 2.98
CA ALA A 322 -6.58 15.87 1.78
C ALA A 322 -5.52 16.73 1.07
N GLU A 323 -4.61 17.36 1.81
CA GLU A 323 -3.52 18.20 1.27
C GLU A 323 -2.49 17.41 0.44
N ASP A 324 -2.33 16.11 0.73
CA ASP A 324 -1.40 15.21 0.05
C ASP A 324 -2.12 14.35 -1.00
N ALA A 325 -3.39 14.00 -0.73
CA ALA A 325 -4.23 13.14 -1.54
C ALA A 325 -4.63 13.76 -2.89
N TYR A 326 -4.71 15.10 -2.95
CA TYR A 326 -5.23 15.86 -4.08
C TYR A 326 -4.26 16.97 -4.48
N VAL A 327 -4.19 17.26 -5.79
CA VAL A 327 -3.44 18.43 -6.29
C VAL A 327 -4.16 19.72 -5.93
N LEU A 328 -5.50 19.74 -6.03
CA LEU A 328 -6.33 20.89 -5.67
C LEU A 328 -7.51 20.41 -4.81
N PRO A 329 -7.28 20.26 -3.48
CA PRO A 329 -8.22 19.59 -2.58
C PRO A 329 -9.63 20.17 -2.59
N GLU A 330 -9.76 21.50 -2.71
CA GLU A 330 -11.02 22.25 -2.63
C GLU A 330 -11.68 22.52 -4.00
N SER A 331 -11.11 22.00 -5.10
CA SER A 331 -11.58 22.29 -6.48
C SER A 331 -13.00 21.81 -6.78
N ASN A 332 -13.54 20.91 -5.96
CA ASN A 332 -14.92 20.41 -6.04
C ASN A 332 -15.94 21.26 -5.27
N GLU A 333 -15.49 22.21 -4.45
CA GLU A 333 -16.33 23.00 -3.52
C GLU A 333 -16.22 24.51 -3.74
N LYS A 334 -15.04 25.02 -4.09
CA LYS A 334 -14.78 26.47 -4.18
C LYS A 334 -14.16 26.85 -5.52
N GLU A 335 -14.52 28.03 -6.00
CA GLU A 335 -13.88 28.61 -7.19
C GLU A 335 -12.41 28.93 -6.89
N LEU A 336 -11.54 28.50 -7.79
CA LEU A 336 -10.11 28.74 -7.76
C LEU A 336 -9.78 30.11 -8.35
N SER A 337 -8.65 30.65 -7.92
CA SER A 337 -8.04 31.84 -8.50
C SER A 337 -6.84 31.48 -9.36
N ALA A 338 -6.52 32.35 -10.33
CA ALA A 338 -5.34 32.17 -11.16
C ALA A 338 -4.02 32.15 -10.35
N ASP A 339 -3.99 32.82 -9.21
CA ASP A 339 -2.81 32.86 -8.32
C ASP A 339 -2.52 31.48 -7.69
N GLU A 340 -3.56 30.70 -7.39
CA GLU A 340 -3.41 29.33 -6.84
C GLU A 340 -2.85 28.33 -7.87
N LEU A 341 -3.01 28.62 -9.16
CA LEU A 341 -2.53 27.78 -10.25
C LEU A 341 -1.15 28.20 -10.77
N ARG A 342 -0.70 29.40 -10.42
CA ARG A 342 0.47 30.05 -11.04
C ARG A 342 1.76 29.27 -10.85
N ASP A 343 1.89 28.58 -9.72
CA ASP A 343 3.11 27.87 -9.36
C ASP A 343 3.06 26.37 -9.77
N LEU A 344 1.99 25.94 -10.45
CA LEU A 344 1.84 24.58 -11.00
C LEU A 344 2.33 24.53 -12.46
N GLY A 345 3.18 23.55 -12.78
CA GLY A 345 3.60 23.28 -14.17
C GLY A 345 2.53 22.57 -15.00
N GLU A 346 2.75 22.45 -16.31
CA GLU A 346 1.80 21.84 -17.28
C GLU A 346 1.30 20.46 -16.82
N ASP A 347 2.21 19.55 -16.46
CA ASP A 347 1.85 18.19 -16.06
C ASP A 347 0.98 18.15 -14.80
N ARG A 348 1.29 19.02 -13.83
CA ARG A 348 0.53 19.07 -12.57
C ARG A 348 -0.83 19.71 -12.75
N LEU A 349 -0.94 20.70 -13.64
CA LEU A 349 -2.22 21.28 -14.08
C LEU A 349 -3.06 20.25 -14.85
N ARG A 350 -2.43 19.42 -15.70
CA ARG A 350 -3.09 18.32 -16.41
C ARG A 350 -3.67 17.30 -15.43
N ILE A 351 -2.93 16.92 -14.39
CA ILE A 351 -3.44 16.05 -13.33
C ILE A 351 -4.61 16.73 -12.60
N ALA A 352 -4.44 17.98 -12.15
CA ALA A 352 -5.48 18.71 -11.42
C ALA A 352 -6.80 18.86 -12.21
N ARG A 353 -6.71 19.10 -13.52
CA ARG A 353 -7.88 19.15 -14.41
C ARG A 353 -8.61 17.80 -14.46
N ASN A 354 -7.85 16.71 -14.55
CA ASN A 354 -8.42 15.36 -14.62
C ASN A 354 -8.91 14.86 -13.24
N GLU A 355 -8.34 15.36 -12.15
CA GLU A 355 -8.77 15.05 -10.78
C GLU A 355 -10.24 15.40 -10.55
N ILE A 356 -10.70 16.54 -11.09
CA ILE A 356 -12.12 16.96 -11.02
C ILE A 356 -13.04 15.85 -11.54
N TYR A 357 -12.66 15.19 -12.64
CA TYR A 357 -13.43 14.07 -13.20
C TYR A 357 -13.17 12.76 -12.47
N ALA A 358 -11.93 12.50 -12.04
CA ALA A 358 -11.56 11.31 -11.29
C ALA A 358 -12.38 11.19 -9.98
N ARG A 359 -12.74 12.31 -9.35
CA ARG A 359 -13.60 12.34 -8.16
C ARG A 359 -15.00 11.77 -8.39
N TYR A 360 -15.46 11.72 -9.65
CA TYR A 360 -16.70 11.06 -10.06
C TYR A 360 -16.48 9.67 -10.66
N GLY A 361 -15.23 9.18 -10.67
CA GLY A 361 -14.85 7.86 -11.16
C GLY A 361 -14.59 7.76 -12.65
N ARG A 362 -14.23 8.86 -13.32
CA ARG A 362 -13.89 8.82 -14.75
C ARG A 362 -12.76 7.83 -15.04
N SER A 363 -12.97 6.91 -15.99
CA SER A 363 -11.89 6.09 -16.56
C SER A 363 -11.00 6.88 -17.52
N PHE A 364 -9.70 6.52 -17.56
CA PHE A 364 -8.69 7.20 -18.37
C PHE A 364 -8.11 6.25 -19.41
N GLN A 365 -7.98 6.72 -20.66
CA GLN A 365 -7.28 5.98 -21.73
C GLN A 365 -5.77 6.24 -21.73
N ASP A 366 -5.36 7.30 -21.05
CA ASP A 366 -3.95 7.66 -20.92
C ASP A 366 -3.38 6.92 -19.72
N GLU A 367 -2.44 6.02 -19.98
CA GLU A 367 -1.88 5.09 -18.99
C GLU A 367 -1.30 5.83 -17.79
N ALA A 368 -0.62 6.96 -17.99
CA ALA A 368 -0.05 7.75 -16.90
C ALA A 368 -1.11 8.33 -15.95
N LEU A 369 -2.24 8.81 -16.48
CA LEU A 369 -3.36 9.28 -15.64
C LEU A 369 -4.06 8.12 -14.95
N GLU A 370 -4.26 7.00 -15.65
CA GLU A 370 -4.85 5.80 -15.07
C GLU A 370 -4.02 5.31 -13.88
N GLN A 371 -2.72 5.10 -14.08
CA GLN A 371 -1.79 4.67 -13.03
C GLN A 371 -1.73 5.67 -11.87
N TYR A 372 -1.73 6.97 -12.16
CA TYR A 372 -1.71 8.01 -11.13
C TYR A 372 -2.94 7.93 -10.22
N PHE A 373 -4.14 7.87 -10.80
CA PHE A 373 -5.37 7.86 -10.00
C PHE A 373 -5.66 6.49 -9.37
N GLN A 374 -5.26 5.38 -10.00
CA GLN A 374 -5.44 4.04 -9.40
C GLN A 374 -4.73 3.91 -8.04
N LYS A 375 -3.60 4.59 -7.86
CA LYS A 375 -2.85 4.65 -6.60
C LYS A 375 -3.50 5.55 -5.53
N LYS A 376 -4.64 6.18 -5.82
CA LYS A 376 -5.35 7.01 -4.84
C LYS A 376 -6.47 6.23 -4.16
N ALA A 377 -6.45 6.19 -2.82
CA ALA A 377 -7.47 5.49 -2.02
C ALA A 377 -8.91 6.02 -2.26
N TRP A 378 -9.03 7.29 -2.65
CA TRP A 378 -10.31 7.94 -2.95
C TRP A 378 -10.84 7.63 -4.35
N TYR A 379 -9.99 7.21 -5.29
CA TYR A 379 -10.40 6.95 -6.66
C TYR A 379 -10.95 5.53 -6.81
N CYS A 380 -12.14 5.44 -7.39
CA CYS A 380 -12.72 4.21 -7.90
C CYS A 380 -13.15 4.45 -9.35
N GLN A 381 -12.81 3.53 -10.25
CA GLN A 381 -13.21 3.64 -11.64
C GLN A 381 -14.70 3.30 -11.82
N SER A 382 -15.37 4.10 -12.64
CA SER A 382 -16.76 3.96 -13.06
C SER A 382 -16.85 4.05 -14.58
N GLU A 383 -18.07 4.19 -15.11
CA GLU A 383 -18.32 4.36 -16.53
C GLU A 383 -17.80 5.71 -17.06
N THR A 384 -18.06 5.99 -18.33
CA THR A 384 -17.59 7.23 -18.97
C THR A 384 -18.27 8.44 -18.33
N ILE A 385 -17.49 9.25 -17.63
CA ILE A 385 -17.94 10.50 -17.00
C ILE A 385 -17.72 11.68 -17.97
N ASP A 386 -18.75 12.48 -18.17
CA ASP A 386 -18.72 13.72 -18.96
C ASP A 386 -19.00 14.97 -18.10
N ASP A 387 -19.06 16.14 -18.73
CA ASP A 387 -19.25 17.43 -18.06
C ASP A 387 -20.61 17.57 -17.36
N THR A 388 -21.61 16.73 -17.66
CA THR A 388 -22.97 16.85 -17.09
C THR A 388 -23.00 16.61 -15.59
N VAL A 389 -21.94 15.99 -15.06
CA VAL A 389 -21.81 15.62 -13.65
C VAL A 389 -21.22 16.74 -12.81
N LEU A 390 -20.56 17.70 -13.48
CA LEU A 390 -19.81 18.76 -12.83
C LEU A 390 -20.76 19.89 -12.43
N SER A 391 -20.56 20.40 -11.21
CA SER A 391 -21.18 21.64 -10.76
C SER A 391 -20.68 22.85 -11.56
N GLU A 392 -21.40 23.98 -11.47
CA GLU A 392 -20.96 25.24 -12.07
C GLU A 392 -19.55 25.64 -11.59
N THR A 393 -19.26 25.42 -10.30
CA THR A 393 -17.94 25.65 -9.69
C THR A 393 -16.87 24.76 -10.32
N GLU A 394 -17.12 23.45 -10.44
CA GLU A 394 -16.18 22.51 -11.02
C GLU A 394 -15.92 22.80 -12.51
N LEU A 395 -16.94 23.20 -13.27
CA LEU A 395 -16.80 23.63 -14.66
C LEU A 395 -15.93 24.88 -14.79
N ALA A 396 -16.19 25.89 -13.94
CA ALA A 396 -15.39 27.12 -13.91
C ALA A 396 -13.92 26.83 -13.55
N ASN A 397 -13.69 25.97 -12.56
CA ASN A 397 -12.35 25.54 -12.15
C ASN A 397 -11.64 24.76 -13.24
N ARG A 398 -12.32 23.79 -13.87
CA ARG A 398 -11.81 23.01 -14.99
C ARG A 398 -11.40 23.91 -16.16
N ASP A 399 -12.20 24.91 -16.50
CA ASP A 399 -11.89 25.89 -17.55
C ASP A 399 -10.68 26.77 -17.18
N LEU A 400 -10.61 27.23 -15.94
CA LEU A 400 -9.49 28.02 -15.45
C LEU A 400 -8.18 27.23 -15.45
N ILE A 401 -8.22 25.97 -15.00
CA ILE A 401 -7.06 25.06 -15.01
C ILE A 401 -6.63 24.78 -16.46
N LEU A 402 -7.57 24.51 -17.37
CA LEU A 402 -7.25 24.31 -18.78
C LEU A 402 -6.58 25.55 -19.40
N GLN A 403 -7.05 26.75 -19.05
CA GLN A 403 -6.42 27.99 -19.50
C GLN A 403 -5.00 28.13 -18.91
N ALA A 404 -4.81 27.82 -17.62
CA ALA A 404 -3.50 27.84 -16.98
C ALA A 404 -2.55 26.82 -17.61
N GLU A 405 -3.02 25.60 -17.90
CA GLU A 405 -2.26 24.53 -18.56
C GLU A 405 -1.81 24.96 -19.95
N GLN A 406 -2.72 25.55 -20.75
CA GLN A 406 -2.37 26.10 -22.07
C GLN A 406 -1.37 27.25 -21.98
N ASN A 407 -1.50 28.11 -20.96
CA ASN A 407 -0.55 29.20 -20.72
C ASN A 407 0.81 28.66 -20.29
N ALA A 408 0.89 27.68 -19.38
CA ALA A 408 2.13 27.03 -18.98
C ALA A 408 2.82 26.36 -20.19
N ALA A 409 2.06 25.59 -20.97
CA ALA A 409 2.54 24.99 -22.21
C ALA A 409 2.98 26.05 -23.24
N LEU A 410 2.32 27.20 -23.29
CA LEU A 410 2.71 28.32 -24.16
C LEU A 410 3.94 29.03 -23.60
N GLU A 411 4.05 29.27 -22.30
CA GLU A 411 5.23 29.84 -21.66
C GLU A 411 6.43 28.96 -21.98
N ASP A 412 6.34 27.65 -21.76
CA ASP A 412 7.38 26.67 -22.14
C ASP A 412 7.76 26.74 -23.62
N ARG A 413 6.79 26.97 -24.52
CA ARG A 413 7.01 27.11 -25.97
C ARG A 413 7.45 28.52 -26.42
N MET A 414 7.14 29.56 -25.66
CA MET A 414 7.35 30.99 -25.98
C MET A 414 8.55 31.58 -25.24
N LEU A 415 9.23 30.82 -24.38
CA LEU A 415 10.55 31.17 -23.88
C LEU A 415 11.42 31.53 -25.11
N PRO A 416 11.89 32.80 -25.22
CA PRO A 416 12.77 33.15 -26.33
C PRO A 416 13.99 32.23 -26.33
N GLU A 417 14.69 32.05 -27.45
CA GLU A 417 15.86 31.16 -27.60
C GLU A 417 16.98 31.40 -26.53
N GLN A 418 16.92 32.54 -25.84
CA GLN A 418 17.77 32.91 -24.69
C GLN A 418 17.28 32.42 -23.31
N TYR A 419 16.09 31.83 -23.23
CA TYR A 419 15.38 31.33 -22.04
C TYR A 419 14.90 29.88 -22.20
N GLN A 420 15.02 29.27 -23.39
CA GLN A 420 15.29 27.83 -23.43
C GLN A 420 16.54 27.62 -22.56
N PRO A 421 16.53 26.75 -21.54
CA PRO A 421 17.75 26.44 -20.85
C PRO A 421 18.73 25.95 -21.92
N ALA A 422 19.79 26.73 -22.16
CA ALA A 422 20.86 26.35 -23.04
C ALA A 422 21.60 25.20 -22.37
N TYR A 423 20.96 24.03 -22.40
CA TYR A 423 21.49 22.74 -22.06
C TYR A 423 22.52 22.45 -23.13
N GLU A 424 23.72 22.96 -22.92
CA GLU A 424 24.85 22.65 -23.77
C GLU A 424 25.20 21.19 -23.49
N LYS A 425 24.98 20.32 -24.49
CA LYS A 425 25.42 18.93 -24.38
C LYS A 425 26.93 18.91 -24.11
N GLN A 426 27.31 18.17 -23.09
CA GLN A 426 28.70 18.04 -22.66
C GLN A 426 29.43 16.98 -23.50
N ASP A 427 30.75 16.97 -23.41
CA ASP A 427 31.55 15.98 -24.12
C ASP A 427 31.52 14.62 -23.42
N THR A 428 31.94 13.59 -24.15
CA THR A 428 31.95 12.19 -23.68
C THR A 428 32.85 11.97 -22.46
N GLU A 429 33.87 12.82 -22.27
CA GLU A 429 34.72 12.75 -21.08
C GLU A 429 33.96 13.22 -19.84
N THR A 430 33.16 14.29 -19.98
CA THR A 430 32.27 14.78 -18.92
C THR A 430 31.17 13.77 -18.62
N GLU A 431 30.54 13.18 -19.64
CA GLU A 431 29.56 12.10 -19.49
C GLU A 431 30.13 10.94 -18.68
N LYS A 432 31.33 10.49 -19.02
CA LYS A 432 32.03 9.43 -18.29
C LYS A 432 32.40 9.83 -16.86
N ASN A 433 32.90 11.04 -16.65
CA ASN A 433 33.23 11.51 -15.30
C ASN A 433 31.98 11.58 -14.40
N MET A 434 30.82 11.94 -14.97
CA MET A 434 29.54 11.90 -14.26
C MET A 434 29.09 10.48 -13.98
N GLU A 435 29.25 9.56 -14.94
CA GLU A 435 28.96 8.14 -14.72
C GLU A 435 29.82 7.55 -13.59
N ASP A 436 31.13 7.81 -13.61
CA ASP A 436 32.07 7.37 -12.57
C ASP A 436 31.71 7.96 -11.20
N LEU A 437 31.29 9.23 -11.16
CA LEU A 437 30.82 9.90 -9.94
C LEU A 437 29.53 9.26 -9.39
N LEU A 438 28.51 9.11 -10.24
CA LEU A 438 27.19 8.64 -9.85
C LEU A 438 27.19 7.15 -9.48
N ASN A 439 28.11 6.37 -10.01
CA ASN A 439 28.34 4.97 -9.61
C ASN A 439 29.19 4.83 -8.34
N THR A 440 29.64 5.93 -7.71
CA THR A 440 30.30 5.84 -6.40
C THR A 440 29.30 5.46 -5.30
N THR A 441 29.80 4.84 -4.24
CA THR A 441 28.98 4.48 -3.07
C THR A 441 28.36 5.69 -2.37
N ALA A 442 28.93 6.88 -2.50
CA ALA A 442 28.37 8.11 -1.94
C ALA A 442 27.08 8.56 -2.65
N TYR A 443 27.00 8.38 -3.97
CA TYR A 443 25.87 8.83 -4.78
C TYR A 443 24.80 7.75 -4.97
N ASN A 444 25.17 6.48 -4.89
CA ASN A 444 24.27 5.35 -5.16
C ASN A 444 22.93 5.45 -4.38
N GLY A 445 22.99 5.71 -3.07
CA GLY A 445 21.79 5.80 -2.25
C GLY A 445 20.90 7.01 -2.58
N PHE A 446 21.46 8.07 -3.16
CA PHE A 446 20.66 9.20 -3.65
C PHE A 446 19.93 8.90 -4.96
N LEU A 447 20.35 7.88 -5.70
CA LEU A 447 19.74 7.49 -6.98
C LEU A 447 18.77 6.32 -6.84
N SER A 448 18.54 5.83 -5.62
CA SER A 448 17.69 4.66 -5.35
C SER A 448 16.20 4.96 -5.61
N ARG A 449 15.78 6.21 -5.36
CA ARG A 449 14.41 6.74 -5.46
C ARG A 449 14.37 8.07 -6.24
N THR A 450 13.18 8.44 -6.68
CA THR A 450 12.93 9.71 -7.36
C THR A 450 12.39 10.77 -6.40
N TYR A 451 12.81 12.01 -6.61
CA TYR A 451 12.41 13.22 -5.87
C TYR A 451 12.69 14.45 -6.72
N GLN A 452 11.75 15.39 -6.72
CA GLN A 452 11.87 16.67 -7.44
C GLN A 452 12.75 17.68 -6.69
N ASN A 453 12.90 17.49 -5.37
CA ASN A 453 13.73 18.30 -4.49
C ASN A 453 14.52 17.37 -3.57
N VAL A 454 15.83 17.59 -3.45
CA VAL A 454 16.71 16.77 -2.60
C VAL A 454 16.27 16.71 -1.14
N LYS A 455 15.50 17.69 -0.64
CA LYS A 455 14.89 17.62 0.71
C LYS A 455 13.92 16.46 0.89
N ASP A 456 13.32 15.99 -0.20
CA ASP A 456 12.42 14.83 -0.22
C ASP A 456 13.18 13.51 -0.42
N ALA A 457 14.52 13.53 -0.51
CA ALA A 457 15.29 12.31 -0.59
C ALA A 457 15.23 11.55 0.75
N GLU A 458 15.07 10.24 0.68
CA GLU A 458 14.97 9.38 1.86
C GLU A 458 16.36 9.11 2.46
N LEU A 459 16.63 9.70 3.63
CA LEU A 459 17.90 9.52 4.34
C LEU A 459 18.23 8.03 4.60
N GLY A 460 17.22 7.23 4.92
CA GLY A 460 17.40 5.79 5.16
C GLY A 460 17.93 5.03 3.94
N GLU A 461 17.57 5.46 2.74
CA GLU A 461 18.02 4.90 1.46
C GLU A 461 19.41 5.41 1.08
N ILE A 462 19.65 6.72 1.26
CA ILE A 462 20.96 7.35 1.03
C ILE A 462 22.05 6.60 1.79
N PHE A 463 21.79 6.32 3.06
CA PHE A 463 22.77 5.71 3.96
C PHE A 463 22.73 4.19 4.01
N TYR A 464 21.79 3.53 3.32
CA TYR A 464 21.57 2.07 3.42
C TYR A 464 22.84 1.24 3.20
N ASN A 465 23.63 1.58 2.18
CA ASN A 465 24.93 0.96 1.87
C ASN A 465 26.12 1.70 2.50
N GLY A 466 25.87 2.56 3.48
CA GLY A 466 26.87 3.34 4.20
C GLY A 466 27.31 4.63 3.51
N ALA A 467 26.83 4.91 2.30
CA ALA A 467 27.18 6.10 1.50
C ALA A 467 28.70 6.33 1.36
N GLY A 468 29.51 5.26 1.39
CA GLY A 468 30.98 5.35 1.36
C GLY A 468 31.65 5.85 2.65
N ILE A 469 30.90 6.03 3.74
CA ILE A 469 31.44 6.39 5.05
C ILE A 469 32.17 5.18 5.64
N SER A 470 33.45 5.36 5.99
CA SER A 470 34.34 4.27 6.44
C SER A 470 34.97 4.52 7.83
N GLY A 471 34.56 5.57 8.55
CA GLY A 471 35.49 6.32 9.41
C GLY A 471 35.42 6.19 10.94
N SER A 472 34.35 5.69 11.58
CA SER A 472 34.28 5.77 13.06
C SER A 472 33.72 4.55 13.80
N ALA A 473 32.78 3.80 13.21
CA ALA A 473 32.10 2.70 13.89
C ALA A 473 32.93 1.41 14.01
N GLY A 474 33.93 1.21 13.13
CA GLY A 474 34.68 -0.05 13.07
C GLY A 474 35.48 -0.38 14.34
N ALA A 475 35.94 0.63 15.09
CA ALA A 475 36.67 0.42 16.34
C ALA A 475 35.75 0.14 17.55
N LEU A 476 34.45 0.41 17.41
CA LEU A 476 33.43 0.27 18.45
C LEU A 476 32.33 -0.72 18.02
N GLN A 477 32.61 -1.56 17.02
CA GLN A 477 31.58 -2.31 16.32
C GLN A 477 30.85 -3.29 17.26
N GLU A 478 31.56 -3.89 18.21
CA GLU A 478 30.96 -4.83 19.18
C GLU A 478 30.16 -4.09 20.26
N GLU A 479 30.63 -2.92 20.71
CA GLU A 479 29.89 -2.05 21.63
C GLU A 479 28.62 -1.48 21.00
N LEU A 480 28.69 -1.08 19.73
CA LEU A 480 27.55 -0.57 18.95
C LEU A 480 26.53 -1.67 18.68
N LYS A 481 26.96 -2.89 18.33
CA LYS A 481 26.06 -4.06 18.21
C LYS A 481 25.36 -4.37 19.53
N ALA A 482 26.10 -4.36 20.64
CA ALA A 482 25.53 -4.64 21.96
C ALA A 482 24.48 -3.60 22.36
N GLU A 483 24.74 -2.30 22.12
CA GLU A 483 23.74 -1.26 22.38
C GLU A 483 22.58 -1.32 21.39
N TYR A 484 22.84 -1.64 20.11
CA TYR A 484 21.80 -1.86 19.10
C TYR A 484 20.83 -2.98 19.50
N LEU A 485 21.31 -4.17 19.85
CA LEU A 485 20.45 -5.29 20.30
C LEU A 485 19.62 -4.93 21.52
N LYS A 486 20.21 -4.13 22.43
CA LYS A 486 19.51 -3.64 23.62
C LYS A 486 18.40 -2.64 23.27
N VAL A 487 18.60 -1.74 22.30
CA VAL A 487 17.57 -0.75 21.91
C VAL A 487 16.56 -1.30 20.91
N SER A 488 16.94 -2.26 20.06
CA SER A 488 16.06 -2.91 19.08
C SER A 488 15.23 -4.03 19.68
N GLY A 489 15.67 -4.60 20.82
CA GLY A 489 15.01 -5.74 21.46
C GLY A 489 15.28 -7.08 20.78
N GLN A 490 16.16 -7.12 19.78
CA GLN A 490 16.53 -8.35 19.08
C GLN A 490 17.48 -9.22 19.92
N ALA A 491 17.38 -10.54 19.74
CA ALA A 491 18.22 -11.51 20.44
C ALA A 491 19.65 -11.56 19.89
N GLU A 492 19.81 -11.37 18.58
CA GLU A 492 21.08 -11.36 17.86
C GLU A 492 20.95 -10.57 16.54
N ILE A 493 22.08 -10.37 15.87
CA ILE A 493 22.14 -9.74 14.54
C ILE A 493 21.90 -10.82 13.49
N TYR A 494 20.94 -10.60 12.60
CA TYR A 494 20.52 -11.49 11.51
C TYR A 494 21.14 -11.16 10.16
N THR A 495 21.43 -9.89 9.86
CA THR A 495 22.07 -9.46 8.60
C THR A 495 23.32 -8.60 8.83
N ASP A 496 23.86 -7.96 7.79
CA ASP A 496 25.02 -7.11 7.93
C ASP A 496 24.71 -5.92 8.85
N PHE A 497 25.53 -5.72 9.87
CA PHE A 497 25.34 -4.63 10.81
C PHE A 497 26.06 -3.36 10.35
N MET A 498 25.31 -2.28 10.23
CA MET A 498 25.82 -0.95 9.93
C MET A 498 25.56 0.00 11.08
N ALA A 499 26.57 0.80 11.41
CA ALA A 499 26.43 1.95 12.30
C ALA A 499 27.24 3.12 11.75
N LEU A 500 26.62 4.30 11.69
CA LEU A 500 27.20 5.53 11.17
C LEU A 500 27.07 6.63 12.21
N SER A 501 28.13 7.39 12.45
CA SER A 501 28.04 8.54 13.35
C SER A 501 27.22 9.65 12.71
N GLU A 502 26.44 10.35 13.54
CA GLU A 502 25.65 11.51 13.11
C GLU A 502 26.55 12.57 12.46
N GLN A 503 27.78 12.74 12.97
CA GLN A 503 28.74 13.69 12.43
C GLN A 503 29.20 13.35 11.01
N GLU A 504 29.49 12.08 10.72
CA GLU A 504 29.94 11.67 9.37
C GLU A 504 28.80 11.77 8.36
N MET A 505 27.58 11.41 8.78
CA MET A 505 26.38 11.58 7.96
C MET A 505 26.12 13.04 7.63
N GLU A 506 26.21 13.93 8.63
CA GLU A 506 26.04 15.37 8.47
C GLU A 506 27.08 15.96 7.52
N VAL A 507 28.35 15.53 7.62
CA VAL A 507 29.40 15.96 6.69
C VAL A 507 29.11 15.51 5.27
N LEU A 508 28.64 14.28 5.07
CA LEU A 508 28.28 13.78 3.74
C LEU A 508 27.11 14.59 3.16
N LEU A 509 26.03 14.81 3.91
CA LEU A 509 24.89 15.60 3.42
C LEU A 509 25.30 17.03 3.09
N GLN A 510 26.11 17.67 3.92
CA GLN A 510 26.61 19.01 3.64
C GLN A 510 27.45 19.06 2.38
N ASN A 511 28.30 18.06 2.13
CA ASN A 511 29.14 18.00 0.94
C ASN A 511 28.31 17.73 -0.32
N GLU A 512 27.48 16.69 -0.29
CA GLU A 512 26.78 16.18 -1.49
C GLU A 512 25.43 16.85 -1.74
N THR A 513 24.92 17.67 -0.82
CA THR A 513 23.63 18.38 -0.99
C THR A 513 23.65 19.84 -0.53
N GLY A 514 24.61 20.24 0.30
CA GLY A 514 24.63 21.56 0.94
C GLY A 514 23.64 21.72 2.10
N LEU A 515 22.98 20.63 2.52
CA LEU A 515 21.95 20.62 3.55
C LEU A 515 22.43 19.88 4.80
N SER A 516 21.77 20.19 5.92
CA SER A 516 21.90 19.41 7.15
C SER A 516 20.88 18.28 7.19
N MET A 517 21.10 17.29 8.05
CA MET A 517 20.14 16.19 8.25
C MET A 517 18.74 16.69 8.66
N ALA A 518 18.67 17.85 9.33
CA ALA A 518 17.42 18.46 9.76
C ALA A 518 16.62 19.16 8.65
N ASP A 519 17.23 19.39 7.49
CA ASP A 519 16.57 20.05 6.35
C ASP A 519 15.78 19.06 5.47
N PHE A 520 15.96 17.75 5.67
CA PHE A 520 15.26 16.70 4.93
C PHE A 520 13.88 16.41 5.55
N ASN A 521 12.91 16.17 4.69
CA ASN A 521 11.52 15.91 5.06
C ASN A 521 11.34 14.48 5.59
N HIS A 522 12.18 13.54 5.16
CA HIS A 522 12.18 12.16 5.63
C HIS A 522 13.23 11.94 6.73
N ARG A 523 12.83 11.31 7.82
CA ARG A 523 13.77 10.86 8.87
C ARG A 523 14.51 9.62 8.41
N ILE A 524 15.74 9.42 8.90
CA ILE A 524 16.59 8.26 8.53
C ILE A 524 15.97 6.88 8.84
N GLY A 525 15.09 6.77 9.85
CA GLY A 525 14.39 5.52 10.16
C GLY A 525 15.28 4.39 10.72
N TRP A 526 16.50 4.71 11.16
CA TRP A 526 17.44 3.78 11.81
C TRP A 526 17.39 3.95 13.34
N TYR A 527 17.90 2.98 14.09
CA TYR A 527 17.99 3.08 15.55
C TYR A 527 19.08 4.06 15.96
N TYR A 528 18.71 5.11 16.70
CA TYR A 528 19.69 6.03 17.27
C TYR A 528 20.28 5.45 18.56
N LEU A 529 21.61 5.50 18.68
CA LEU A 529 22.40 5.03 19.82
C LEU A 529 22.96 6.25 20.57
N PRO A 530 22.25 6.81 21.57
CA PRO A 530 22.57 8.13 22.12
C PRO A 530 23.93 8.20 22.83
N ALA A 531 24.38 7.08 23.41
CA ALA A 531 25.67 6.98 24.08
C ALA A 531 26.86 7.15 23.10
N TYR A 532 26.62 6.90 21.82
CA TYR A 532 27.63 6.91 20.77
C TYR A 532 27.39 7.99 19.70
N GLY A 533 26.22 8.65 19.71
CA GLY A 533 25.85 9.65 18.69
C GLY A 533 25.83 9.05 17.29
N ALA A 534 25.27 7.84 17.16
CA ALA A 534 25.31 7.06 15.93
C ALA A 534 23.94 6.46 15.59
N PHE A 535 23.65 6.32 14.31
CA PHE A 535 22.51 5.57 13.79
C PHE A 535 22.96 4.17 13.41
N ALA A 536 22.17 3.16 13.74
CA ALA A 536 22.48 1.77 13.46
C ALA A 536 21.29 1.03 12.86
N LYS A 537 21.58 0.14 11.92
CA LYS A 537 20.60 -0.70 11.25
C LYS A 537 21.27 -1.97 10.71
N GLU A 538 20.48 -3.03 10.65
CA GLU A 538 20.79 -4.22 9.87
C GLU A 538 20.45 -3.98 8.39
N VAL A 539 21.44 -4.11 7.53
CA VAL A 539 21.39 -3.77 6.10
C VAL A 539 21.74 -4.98 5.24
N SER A 540 21.59 -4.80 3.94
CA SER A 540 22.00 -5.71 2.87
C SER A 540 22.43 -4.84 1.67
N ASP A 541 22.87 -5.42 0.56
CA ASP A 541 23.28 -4.70 -0.66
C ASP A 541 22.13 -4.45 -1.65
N THR A 542 20.89 -4.63 -1.20
CA THR A 542 19.67 -4.68 -2.04
C THR A 542 19.34 -3.41 -2.82
N ASN A 543 19.82 -2.23 -2.41
CA ASN A 543 19.52 -0.98 -3.09
C ASN A 543 20.68 -0.43 -3.93
N PHE A 544 21.77 -1.20 -4.09
CA PHE A 544 22.85 -0.84 -5.00
C PHE A 544 22.40 -1.02 -6.47
N LYS A 545 22.53 0.04 -7.27
CA LYS A 545 22.12 0.08 -8.68
C LYS A 545 23.29 0.63 -9.50
N GLN A 546 23.73 -0.13 -10.49
CA GLN A 546 24.65 0.39 -11.49
C GLN A 546 23.88 1.25 -12.48
N ILE A 547 24.42 2.42 -12.81
CA ILE A 547 23.83 3.34 -13.78
C ILE A 547 24.71 3.45 -15.02
N GLU A 548 24.07 3.76 -16.16
CA GLU A 548 24.72 4.11 -17.42
C GLU A 548 24.25 5.48 -17.88
N VAL A 549 25.17 6.44 -17.96
CA VAL A 549 24.88 7.81 -18.40
C VAL A 549 24.67 7.83 -19.90
N GLN A 550 23.53 8.38 -20.32
CA GLN A 550 23.16 8.51 -21.73
C GLN A 550 23.66 9.82 -22.31
N ASP A 551 23.41 10.93 -21.60
CA ASP A 551 23.77 12.28 -22.01
C ASP A 551 23.96 13.15 -20.77
N VAL A 552 24.85 14.14 -20.88
CA VAL A 552 24.99 15.21 -19.89
C VAL A 552 24.77 16.55 -20.54
N TYR A 553 23.98 17.40 -19.89
CA TYR A 553 23.72 18.75 -20.35
C TYR A 553 24.05 19.77 -19.26
N TYR A 554 24.75 20.85 -19.59
CA TYR A 554 25.01 21.94 -18.67
C TYR A 554 24.08 23.13 -18.96
N ASN A 555 23.37 23.60 -17.95
CA ASN A 555 22.57 24.82 -18.02
C ASN A 555 23.33 25.97 -17.37
N LYS A 556 23.86 26.85 -18.22
CA LYS A 556 24.65 28.03 -17.79
C LYS A 556 23.85 29.07 -16.99
N ALA A 557 22.54 29.18 -17.20
CA ALA A 557 21.71 30.19 -16.54
C ALA A 557 21.37 29.79 -15.10
N ALA A 558 21.05 28.51 -14.89
CA ALA A 558 20.79 27.94 -13.57
C ALA A 558 22.07 27.46 -12.87
N ASP A 559 23.19 27.36 -13.60
CA ASP A 559 24.47 26.84 -13.13
C ASP A 559 24.35 25.41 -12.57
N VAL A 560 23.71 24.53 -13.35
CA VAL A 560 23.44 23.13 -12.99
C VAL A 560 23.67 22.21 -14.19
N TYR A 561 23.99 20.96 -13.90
CA TYR A 561 24.11 19.87 -14.86
C TYR A 561 22.89 18.95 -14.76
N SER A 562 22.36 18.53 -15.91
CA SER A 562 21.31 17.53 -16.04
C SER A 562 21.95 16.28 -16.65
N VAL A 563 22.03 15.20 -15.87
CA VAL A 563 22.60 13.93 -16.30
C VAL A 563 21.45 12.96 -16.54
N LEU A 564 21.28 12.53 -17.79
CA LEU A 564 20.34 11.48 -18.16
C LEU A 564 21.03 10.13 -17.97
N TYR A 565 20.39 9.20 -17.28
CA TYR A 565 20.96 7.88 -17.04
C TYR A 565 19.88 6.78 -17.07
N ARG A 566 20.33 5.56 -17.31
CA ARG A 566 19.52 4.34 -17.20
C ARG A 566 20.07 3.44 -16.11
N THR A 567 19.27 2.47 -15.67
CA THR A 567 19.69 1.40 -14.76
C THR A 567 19.64 0.06 -15.50
N PRO A 568 20.73 -0.35 -16.17
CA PRO A 568 20.72 -1.54 -17.02
C PRO A 568 20.30 -2.80 -16.25
N GLY A 569 19.40 -3.59 -16.85
CA GLY A 569 18.89 -4.82 -16.26
C GLY A 569 17.87 -4.65 -15.12
N ILE A 570 17.49 -3.42 -14.78
CA ILE A 570 16.30 -3.14 -13.95
C ILE A 570 15.23 -2.61 -14.88
N MET A 571 14.24 -3.48 -15.15
CA MET A 571 13.11 -3.13 -16.01
C MET A 571 12.01 -2.49 -15.18
N ASP A 572 11.34 -1.51 -15.76
CA ASP A 572 10.04 -1.04 -15.30
C ASP A 572 8.95 -2.11 -15.55
N GLU A 573 7.73 -1.79 -15.13
CA GLU A 573 6.56 -2.66 -15.30
C GLU A 573 6.21 -2.97 -16.77
N ASN A 574 6.74 -2.19 -17.71
CA ASN A 574 6.57 -2.35 -19.16
C ASN A 574 7.70 -3.14 -19.81
N GLY A 575 8.72 -3.56 -19.04
CA GLY A 575 9.87 -4.29 -19.55
C GLY A 575 10.93 -3.39 -20.20
N GLU A 576 10.87 -2.07 -20.01
CA GLU A 576 11.87 -1.11 -20.48
C GLU A 576 12.82 -0.70 -19.35
N GLU A 577 14.07 -0.39 -19.68
CA GLU A 577 15.01 0.13 -18.69
C GLU A 577 14.63 1.57 -18.34
N GLY A 578 14.27 1.86 -17.09
CA GLY A 578 13.85 3.20 -16.67
C GLY A 578 14.85 4.29 -17.06
N LEU A 579 14.33 5.42 -17.56
CA LEU A 579 15.12 6.60 -17.92
C LEU A 579 14.98 7.66 -16.83
N TYR A 580 16.10 8.11 -16.30
CA TYR A 580 16.13 9.02 -15.17
C TYR A 580 16.95 10.27 -15.50
N ARG A 581 16.69 11.34 -14.73
CA ARG A 581 17.43 12.60 -14.75
C ARG A 581 17.86 12.96 -13.34
N VAL A 582 19.16 13.03 -13.12
CA VAL A 582 19.71 13.67 -11.91
C VAL A 582 20.17 15.08 -12.23
N THR A 583 19.78 16.03 -11.36
CA THR A 583 20.23 17.42 -11.44
C THR A 583 21.31 17.67 -10.41
N LEU A 584 22.49 18.11 -10.88
CA LEU A 584 23.68 18.35 -10.07
C LEU A 584 24.11 19.81 -10.17
N LYS A 585 24.71 20.34 -9.10
CA LYS A 585 25.37 21.64 -9.08
C LYS A 585 26.84 21.47 -8.71
N GLN A 586 27.74 22.11 -9.44
CA GLN A 586 29.15 22.13 -9.06
C GLN A 586 29.39 23.20 -8.01
N THR A 587 29.90 22.82 -6.84
CA THR A 587 30.22 23.73 -5.74
C THR A 587 31.68 23.54 -5.33
N GLY A 588 32.57 24.34 -5.92
CA GLY A 588 34.02 24.20 -5.72
C GLY A 588 34.54 22.90 -6.35
N ASP A 589 35.17 22.05 -5.53
CA ASP A 589 35.69 20.75 -5.94
C ASP A 589 34.67 19.59 -5.75
N HIS A 590 33.44 19.91 -5.33
CA HIS A 590 32.37 18.94 -5.05
C HIS A 590 31.17 19.12 -5.97
N TRP A 591 30.37 18.06 -6.08
CA TRP A 591 29.08 18.06 -6.75
C TRP A 591 27.97 17.98 -5.69
N GLN A 592 26.87 18.68 -5.94
CA GLN A 592 25.72 18.68 -5.06
C GLN A 592 24.48 18.22 -5.82
N ILE A 593 23.80 17.19 -5.31
CA ILE A 593 22.56 16.69 -5.89
C ILE A 593 21.38 17.54 -5.46
N MET A 594 20.53 17.86 -6.43
CA MET A 594 19.41 18.77 -6.27
C MET A 594 18.06 18.06 -6.49
N ALA A 595 18.01 17.07 -7.38
CA ALA A 595 16.83 16.30 -7.74
C ALA A 595 17.23 15.01 -8.47
N ASN A 596 16.38 14.00 -8.41
CA ASN A 596 16.49 12.77 -9.19
C ASN A 596 15.10 12.36 -9.68
N THR A 597 14.81 12.38 -10.97
CA THR A 597 13.44 12.21 -11.49
C THR A 597 13.38 11.18 -12.59
N GLU A 598 12.34 10.36 -12.63
CA GLU A 598 12.02 9.52 -13.79
C GLU A 598 11.44 10.39 -14.91
N ILE A 599 11.69 10.01 -16.17
CA ILE A 599 11.34 10.78 -17.38
C ILE A 599 10.33 10.01 -18.22
#